data_AF-A0A0E3QRN9-F1
#
_entry.id   AF-A0A0E3QRN9-F1
#
_cell.length_a   1.000
_cell.length_b   1.000
_cell.length_c   1.000
_cell.angle_alpha   90.00
_cell.angle_beta   90.00
_cell.angle_gamma   90.00
#
_symmetry.space_group_name_H-M   'P 1'
#
loop_
_entity.id
_entity.type
_entity.pdbx_description
1 polymer ?
#
loop_
_entity_poly.entity_id
_entity_poly.type
_entity_poly.pdbx_seq_one_letter_code
_entity_poly.pdbx_strand_id
1 'polypeptide(L)' 'MVKEKYTRFERARIIGARALQIAMGAPVLVEDDGRLDPLNLAIKELKAGVIPITVKRKTN' A
#
# COMPACT_ATOMS: atom_id res chain seq x y z
N MET A 1 4.83 -16.72 14.44
CA MET A 1 5.02 -15.25 14.59
C MET A 1 5.46 -14.70 13.25
N VAL A 2 4.54 -14.17 12.44
CA VAL A 2 4.90 -13.57 11.15
C VAL A 2 5.54 -12.22 11.46
N LYS A 3 6.86 -12.13 11.31
CA LYS A 3 7.61 -10.88 11.44
C LYS A 3 6.98 -9.89 10.44
N GLU A 4 6.37 -8.80 10.91
CA GLU A 4 5.86 -7.77 10.01
C GLU A 4 7.01 -7.37 9.07
N LYS A 5 6.84 -7.59 7.75
CA LYS A 5 7.89 -7.37 6.73
C LYS A 5 8.41 -5.92 6.74
N TYR A 6 7.58 -5.00 7.23
CA TYR A 6 7.80 -3.57 7.20
C TYR A 6 7.78 -2.97 8.61
N THR A 7 8.64 -2.00 8.87
CA THR A 7 8.55 -1.15 10.06
C THR A 7 7.29 -0.28 10.02
N ARG A 8 6.88 0.29 11.17
CA ARG A 8 5.77 1.27 11.21
C ARG A 8 5.94 2.43 10.23
N PHE A 9 7.18 2.87 10.00
CA PHE A 9 7.51 3.96 9.08
C PHE A 9 7.41 3.52 7.62
N GLU A 10 7.96 2.35 7.30
CA GLU A 10 7.86 1.76 5.96
C GLU A 10 6.39 1.52 5.60
N ARG A 11 5.62 0.94 6.53
CA ARG A 11 4.18 0.70 6.37
C ARG A 11 3.41 1.98 6.09
N ALA A 12 3.62 3.02 6.90
CA ALA A 12 2.97 4.32 6.69
C ALA A 12 3.34 4.93 5.33
N ARG A 13 4.62 4.84 4.93
CA ARG A 13 5.09 5.40 3.66
C ARG A 13 4.53 4.66 2.45
N ILE A 14 4.47 3.33 2.49
CA ILE A 14 3.88 2.50 1.43
C ILE A 14 2.41 2.86 1.23
N ILE A 15 1.63 2.90 2.32
CA ILE A 15 0.20 3.22 2.26
C ILE A 15 0.00 4.64 1.71
N GLY A 16 0.74 5.63 2.22
CA GLY A 16 0.60 7.01 1.78
C GLY A 16 0.95 7.21 0.30
N ALA A 17 2.06 6.63 -0.15
CA ALA A 17 2.45 6.70 -1.56
C ALA A 17 1.44 5.99 -2.48
N ARG A 18 0.91 4.83 -2.07
CA ARG A 18 -0.08 4.10 -2.85
C ARG A 18 -1.42 4.82 -2.89
N ALA A 19 -1.88 5.37 -1.78
CA ALA A 19 -3.12 6.15 -1.72
C ALA A 19 -3.06 7.35 -2.68
N LEU A 20 -1.91 8.03 -2.77
CA LEU A 20 -1.70 9.12 -3.73
C LEU A 20 -1.80 8.63 -5.18
N GLN A 21 -1.17 7.50 -5.52
CA GLN A 21 -1.28 6.92 -6.87
C GLN A 21 -2.73 6.64 -7.25
N ILE A 22 -3.50 6.03 -6.34
CA ILE A 22 -4.93 5.72 -6.57
C ILE A 22 -5.73 7.02 -6.73
N ALA A 23 -5.48 8.04 -5.90
CA ALA A 23 -6.12 9.35 -6.03
C ALA A 23 -5.82 10.04 -7.38
N MET A 24 -4.68 9.74 -8.00
CA MET A 24 -4.30 10.22 -9.33
C MET A 24 -4.86 9.35 -10.48
N GLY A 25 -5.73 8.37 -10.20
CA GLY A 25 -6.34 7.51 -11.20
C GLY A 25 -5.51 6.29 -11.59
N ALA A 26 -4.53 5.90 -10.78
CA ALA A 26 -3.80 4.64 -11.01
C ALA A 26 -4.73 3.42 -10.82
N PRO A 27 -4.54 2.34 -11.61
CA PRO A 27 -5.35 1.14 -11.49
C PRO A 27 -5.14 0.45 -10.14
N VAL A 28 -6.25 0.00 -9.57
CA VAL A 28 -6.33 -0.71 -8.27
C VAL A 28 -6.34 -2.22 -8.54
N LEU A 29 -5.63 -2.99 -7.72
CA LEU A 29 -5.45 -4.44 -7.91
C LEU A 29 -6.37 -5.29 -7.01
N VAL A 30 -7.24 -4.66 -6.24
CA VAL A 30 -8.25 -5.29 -5.39
C VAL A 30 -9.64 -4.96 -5.91
N GLU A 31 -10.61 -5.82 -5.60
CA GLU A 31 -12.02 -5.56 -5.86
C GLU A 31 -12.44 -4.26 -5.15
N ASP A 32 -12.83 -3.28 -5.96
CA ASP A 32 -13.36 -2.01 -5.52
C ASP A 32 -14.85 -1.94 -5.84
N ASP A 33 -15.65 -1.68 -4.81
CA ASP A 33 -17.09 -1.50 -4.92
C ASP A 33 -17.44 -0.07 -5.42
N GLY A 34 -16.42 0.72 -5.79
CA GLY A 34 -16.51 2.08 -6.31
C GLY A 34 -16.80 3.15 -5.25
N ARG A 35 -16.80 2.77 -3.97
CA ARG A 35 -17.17 3.63 -2.83
C ARG A 35 -16.03 3.84 -1.84
N LEU A 36 -14.87 3.25 -2.08
CA LEU A 36 -13.78 3.23 -1.11
C LEU A 36 -12.80 4.38 -1.33
N ASP A 37 -12.46 5.07 -0.24
CA ASP A 37 -11.42 6.08 -0.28
C ASP A 37 -10.07 5.49 -0.74
N PRO A 38 -9.23 6.26 -1.46
CA PRO A 38 -7.91 5.82 -1.91
C PRO A 38 -7.03 5.24 -0.78
N LEU A 39 -7.17 5.77 0.44
CA LEU A 39 -6.46 5.28 1.61
C LEU A 39 -6.90 3.86 2.00
N ASN A 40 -8.21 3.61 2.00
CA ASN A 40 -8.77 2.30 2.36
C ASN A 40 -8.40 1.25 1.31
N LEU A 41 -8.39 1.63 0.03
CA LEU A 41 -7.93 0.77 -1.06
C LEU A 41 -6.45 0.41 -0.92
N ALA A 42 -5.57 1.38 -0.63
CA ALA A 42 -4.15 1.12 -0.37
C ALA A 42 -3.93 0.19 0.84
N ILE A 43 -4.72 0.33 1.90
CA ILE A 43 -4.67 -0.56 3.07
C ILE A 43 -5.13 -1.98 2.70
N LYS A 44 -6.20 -2.12 1.90
CA LYS A 44 -6.68 -3.42 1.40
C LYS A 44 -5.61 -4.11 0.55
N GLU A 45 -5.00 -3.41 -0.39
CA GLU A 45 -3.92 -3.96 -1.23
C GLU A 45 -2.70 -4.40 -0.40
N LEU A 46 -2.31 -3.62 0.60
CA LEU A 46 -1.21 -3.98 1.50
C LEU A 46 -1.54 -5.25 2.31
N LYS A 47 -2.78 -5.38 2.80
CA LYS A 47 -3.23 -6.57 3.55
C LYS A 47 -3.31 -7.81 2.65
N ALA A 48 -3.72 -7.64 1.40
CA ALA A 48 -3.75 -8.69 0.39
C ALA A 48 -2.35 -9.06 -0.15
N GLY A 49 -1.32 -8.24 0.14
CA GLY A 49 0.06 -8.48 -0.32
C GLY A 49 0.29 -8.22 -1.81
N VAL A 50 -0.65 -7.55 -2.49
CA VAL A 50 -0.61 -7.24 -3.93
C VAL A 50 -0.11 -5.82 -4.22
N ILE A 51 0.27 -5.06 -3.19
CA ILE A 51 0.66 -3.66 -3.34
C ILE A 51 1.93 -3.54 -4.22
N PRO A 52 1.91 -2.74 -5.30
CA PRO A 52 3.02 -2.65 -6.25
C PRO A 52 4.12 -1.67 -5.78
N ILE A 53 4.54 -1.78 -4.52
CA ILE A 53 5.59 -0.95 -3.92
C ILE A 53 6.56 -1.84 -3.16
N THR A 54 7.85 -1.66 -3.44
CA THR A 54 8.94 -2.37 -2.75
C THR A 54 9.77 -1.38 -1.93
N VAL A 55 10.16 -1.77 -0.72
CA VAL A 55 11.06 -0.97 0.12
C VAL A 55 12.50 -1.36 -0.15
N LYS A 56 13.30 -0.41 -0.63
CA LYS A 56 14.75 -0.56 -0.72
C LYS A 56 15.41 -0.03 0.55
N ARG A 57 15.96 -0.92 1.37
CA ARG A 57 16.77 -0.55 2.53
C ARG A 57 18.18 -0.21 2.04
N LYS A 58 18.70 0.96 2.42
CA LYS A 58 20.11 1.27 2.22
C LYS A 58 20.90 0.54 3.30
N THR A 59 21.72 -0.42 2.90
CA THR A 59 22.79 -0.95 3.75
C THR A 59 24.00 -0.08 3.46
N ASN A 60 24.46 0.68 4.46
CA ASN A 60 25.77 1.33 4.43
C ASN A 60 26.82 0.36 4.93
#